data_AF-A0ABD1SY35-F1
#
_entry.id   AF-A0ABD1SY35-F1
#
_cell.length_a   1.000
_cell.length_b   1.000
_cell.length_c   1.000
_cell.angle_alpha   90.00
_cell.angle_beta   90.00
_cell.angle_gamma   90.00
#
_symmetry.space_group_name_H-M   'P 1'
#
loop_
_entity.id
_entity.type
_entity.pdbx_description
1 polymer ?
#
loop_
_entity_poly.entity_id
_entity_poly.type
_entity_poly.pdbx_seq_one_letter_code
_entity_poly.pdbx_strand_id
1 'polypeptide(L)'
;MGAQAVKKYFTPKWEEFSSHGELEDVLEASLASAIRASAMQMKVLGEFRTRMQEQRRLAAQASRADKEHEHAIEGLKTALDSVRTAYEQMEVDLKESDSNLLNMTKQLDNANAAQRVAAEALEAANNEKRRLLEEAKARDEEVLGLRKDLANAEDGRKEAEAGKREVEAKLANAEANFVANFHNTEAYTNFTDYFARVGQQEVLTALRSDHPDFDVKTLEARFPPPDARSEDES
;
A
#
# COMPACT_ATOMS: atom_id res chain seq x y z
N MET A 1 66.52 128.67 -8.68
CA MET A 1 65.28 129.10 -9.35
C MET A 1 64.18 128.08 -9.08
N GLY A 2 63.73 128.02 -7.82
CA GLY A 2 62.63 127.19 -7.37
C GLY A 2 61.59 128.11 -6.74
N ALA A 3 60.33 127.97 -7.16
CA ALA A 3 59.14 128.51 -6.47
C ALA A 3 57.82 128.27 -7.23
N GLN A 4 57.82 127.80 -8.49
CA GLN A 4 56.59 127.83 -9.29
C GLN A 4 55.86 126.49 -9.50
N ALA A 5 56.40 125.35 -9.04
CA ALA A 5 55.78 124.05 -9.29
C ALA A 5 54.91 123.49 -8.15
N VAL A 6 54.95 124.07 -6.94
CA VAL A 6 54.28 123.49 -5.75
C VAL A 6 52.81 123.95 -5.59
N LYS A 7 52.37 124.99 -6.30
CA LYS A 7 51.04 125.58 -6.15
C LYS A 7 49.86 124.76 -6.70
N LYS A 8 50.09 123.63 -7.38
CA LYS A 8 49.02 122.91 -8.11
C LYS A 8 48.24 121.88 -7.27
N TYR A 9 48.67 121.56 -6.05
CA TYR A 9 48.06 120.51 -5.23
C TYR A 9 47.49 120.98 -3.89
N PHE A 10 47.50 122.29 -3.60
CA PHE A 10 46.94 122.84 -2.37
C PHE A 10 45.54 123.40 -2.60
N THR A 11 44.52 122.74 -2.05
CA THR A 11 43.15 123.28 -2.00
C THR A 11 43.06 124.44 -0.99
N PRO A 12 42.21 125.46 -1.22
CA PRO A 12 42.18 126.72 -0.44
C PRO A 12 42.03 126.57 1.08
N LYS A 13 41.50 125.44 1.57
CA LYS A 13 41.39 125.14 3.01
C LYS A 13 42.72 124.93 3.74
N TRP A 14 43.84 124.81 3.02
CA TRP A 14 45.16 124.59 3.63
C TRP A 14 45.95 125.89 3.89
N GLU A 15 45.62 127.00 3.21
CA GLU A 15 46.31 128.29 3.44
C GLU A 15 46.01 128.88 4.84
N GLU A 16 44.81 128.62 5.38
CA GLU A 16 44.44 129.05 6.74
C GLU A 16 45.22 128.29 7.83
N PHE A 17 45.55 127.01 7.59
CA PHE A 17 46.23 126.16 8.58
C PHE A 17 47.74 126.40 8.66
N SER A 18 48.37 126.90 7.60
CA SER A 18 49.81 127.22 7.56
C SER A 18 50.18 128.56 8.21
N SER A 19 49.20 129.32 8.71
CA SER A 19 49.45 130.67 9.27
C SER A 19 49.83 130.67 10.76
N HIS A 20 49.73 129.53 11.46
CA HIS A 20 49.89 129.45 12.92
C HIS A 20 50.65 128.19 13.43
N GLY A 21 51.34 127.43 12.57
CA GLY A 21 52.16 126.27 12.96
C GLY A 21 53.36 126.10 12.05
N GLU A 22 54.48 125.57 12.56
CA GLU A 22 55.69 125.37 11.77
C GLU A 22 55.42 124.39 10.62
N LEU A 23 56.00 124.62 9.43
CA LEU A 23 55.77 123.83 8.22
C LEU A 23 56.02 122.31 8.44
N GLU A 24 56.90 121.98 9.39
CA GLU A 24 57.20 120.61 9.82
C GLU A 24 55.99 119.94 10.48
N ASP A 25 55.23 120.66 11.33
CA ASP A 25 54.04 120.12 12.03
C ASP A 25 52.93 119.71 11.04
N VAL A 26 52.75 120.50 9.96
CA VAL A 26 51.78 120.21 8.90
C VAL A 26 52.19 118.97 8.09
N LEU A 27 53.49 118.84 7.82
CA LEU A 27 54.03 117.69 7.10
C LEU A 27 53.88 116.42 7.94
N GLU A 28 54.22 116.48 9.23
CA GLU A 28 54.05 115.38 10.19
C GLU A 28 52.58 114.95 10.34
N ALA A 29 51.65 115.91 10.45
CA ALA A 29 50.23 115.61 10.53
C ALA A 29 49.70 114.92 9.26
N SER A 30 50.15 115.36 8.08
CA SER A 30 49.78 114.76 6.80
C SER A 30 50.35 113.34 6.65
N LEU A 31 51.61 113.13 7.07
CA LEU A 31 52.28 111.83 7.04
C LEU A 31 51.62 110.87 8.03
N ALA A 32 51.31 111.33 9.25
CA ALA A 32 50.59 110.56 10.26
C ALA A 32 49.16 110.21 9.81
N SER A 33 48.48 111.11 9.09
CA SER A 33 47.19 110.83 8.46
C SER A 33 47.31 109.76 7.37
N ALA A 34 48.29 109.88 6.48
CA ALA A 34 48.55 108.91 5.42
C ALA A 34 48.93 107.51 5.99
N ILE A 35 49.75 107.47 7.04
CA ILE A 35 50.12 106.25 7.76
C ILE A 35 48.88 105.63 8.41
N ARG A 36 48.02 106.41 9.07
CA ARG A 36 46.77 105.92 9.66
C ARG A 36 45.80 105.40 8.62
N ALA A 37 45.62 106.11 7.51
CA ALA A 37 44.76 105.68 6.41
C ALA A 37 45.28 104.38 5.76
N SER A 38 46.58 104.28 5.55
CA SER A 38 47.23 103.08 5.01
C SER A 38 47.13 101.90 5.97
N ALA A 39 47.32 102.12 7.27
CA ALA A 39 47.13 101.10 8.30
C ALA A 39 45.66 100.62 8.37
N MET A 40 44.70 101.53 8.24
CA MET A 40 43.27 101.19 8.19
C MET A 40 42.93 100.38 6.93
N GLN A 41 43.45 100.77 5.76
CA GLN A 41 43.29 100.01 4.51
C GLN A 41 43.92 98.62 4.61
N MET A 42 45.13 98.51 5.18
CA MET A 42 45.80 97.23 5.44
C MET A 42 44.95 96.34 6.37
N LYS A 43 44.33 96.91 7.41
CA LYS A 43 43.44 96.17 8.31
C LYS A 43 42.19 95.67 7.57
N VAL A 44 41.54 96.52 6.79
CA VAL A 44 40.36 96.15 5.98
C VAL A 44 40.71 95.08 4.93
N LEU A 45 41.86 95.20 4.27
CA LEU A 45 42.36 94.19 3.33
C LEU A 45 42.69 92.87 4.03
N GLY A 46 43.24 92.93 5.25
CA GLY A 46 43.46 91.76 6.10
C GLY A 46 42.16 91.05 6.45
N GLU A 47 41.15 91.79 6.95
CA GLU A 47 39.83 91.25 7.28
C GLU A 47 39.11 90.69 6.04
N PHE A 48 39.19 91.38 4.90
CA PHE A 48 38.64 90.91 3.63
C PHE A 48 39.31 89.61 3.16
N ARG A 49 40.64 89.53 3.26
CA ARG A 49 41.39 88.31 2.93
C ARG A 49 40.98 87.13 3.80
N THR A 50 40.81 87.35 5.11
CA THR A 50 40.35 86.31 6.04
C THR A 50 38.94 85.83 5.71
N ARG A 51 37.99 86.76 5.43
CA ARG A 51 36.63 86.41 5.02
C ARG A 51 36.61 85.62 3.70
N MET A 52 37.42 86.02 2.72
CA MET A 52 37.55 85.30 1.45
C MET A 52 38.14 83.89 1.63
N GLN A 53 39.10 83.71 2.53
CA GLN A 53 39.63 82.39 2.86
C GLN A 53 38.58 81.50 3.52
N GLU A 54 37.80 82.05 4.45
CA GLU A 54 36.73 81.30 5.12
C GLU A 54 35.59 80.94 4.17
N GLN A 55 35.18 81.83 3.27
CA GLN A 55 34.19 81.52 2.24
C GLN A 55 34.68 80.42 1.27
N ARG A 56 35.95 80.44 0.87
CA ARG A 56 36.54 79.37 0.06
C ARG A 56 36.56 78.03 0.80
N ARG A 57 36.84 78.06 2.12
CA ARG A 57 36.81 76.87 2.97
C ARG A 57 35.41 76.28 3.07
N LEU A 58 34.40 77.11 3.31
CA LEU A 58 32.99 76.70 3.37
C LEU A 58 32.49 76.16 2.02
N ALA A 59 32.83 76.82 0.90
CA ALA A 59 32.48 76.34 -0.43
C ALA A 59 33.13 74.99 -0.77
N ALA A 60 34.39 74.79 -0.37
CA ALA A 60 35.07 73.50 -0.54
C ALA A 60 34.46 72.40 0.34
N GLN A 61 33.98 72.73 1.54
CA GLN A 61 33.27 71.79 2.41
C GLN A 61 31.89 71.41 1.85
N ALA A 62 31.11 72.38 1.38
CA ALA A 62 29.83 72.13 0.72
C ALA A 62 29.99 71.24 -0.52
N SER A 63 30.98 71.53 -1.38
CA SER A 63 31.25 70.71 -2.57
C SER A 63 31.68 69.27 -2.24
N ARG A 64 32.36 69.04 -1.11
CA ARG A 64 32.68 67.68 -0.64
C ARG A 64 31.45 66.96 -0.13
N ALA A 65 30.60 67.65 0.66
CA ALA A 65 29.36 67.10 1.15
C ALA A 65 28.41 66.70 0.00
N ASP A 66 28.28 67.54 -1.04
CA ASP A 66 27.46 67.22 -2.22
C ASP A 66 27.96 65.95 -2.94
N LYS A 67 29.28 65.82 -3.13
CA LYS A 67 29.89 64.63 -3.75
C LYS A 67 29.69 63.37 -2.93
N GLU A 68 29.83 63.45 -1.60
CA GLU A 68 29.56 62.33 -0.70
C GLU A 68 28.08 61.93 -0.74
N HIS A 69 27.17 62.92 -0.84
CA HIS A 69 25.74 62.69 -0.96
C HIS A 69 25.35 62.05 -2.29
N GLU A 70 25.95 62.48 -3.41
CA GLU A 70 25.79 61.83 -4.72
C GLU A 70 26.29 60.38 -4.69
N HIS A 71 27.46 60.14 -4.10
CA HIS A 71 28.01 58.78 -3.95
C HIS A 71 27.12 57.87 -3.10
N ALA A 72 26.55 58.40 -2.01
CA ALA A 72 25.62 57.67 -1.16
C ALA A 72 24.31 57.33 -1.89
N ILE A 73 23.77 58.27 -2.67
CA ILE A 73 22.58 58.05 -3.51
C ILE A 73 22.84 56.95 -4.54
N GLU A 74 23.99 56.97 -5.22
CA GLU A 74 24.33 55.97 -6.23
C GLU A 74 24.55 54.57 -5.62
N GLY A 75 25.14 54.51 -4.42
CA GLY A 75 25.23 53.28 -3.64
C GLY A 75 23.87 52.72 -3.25
N LEU A 76 22.93 53.58 -2.84
CA LEU A 76 21.56 53.18 -2.51
C LEU A 76 20.79 52.69 -3.74
N LYS A 77 20.95 53.32 -4.91
CA LYS A 77 20.32 52.83 -6.16
C LYS A 77 20.83 51.44 -6.53
N THR A 78 22.14 51.23 -6.47
CA THR A 78 22.75 49.92 -6.76
C THR A 78 22.25 48.85 -5.79
N ALA A 79 22.13 49.17 -4.50
CA ALA A 79 21.56 48.27 -3.51
C ALA A 79 20.08 47.97 -3.78
N LEU A 80 19.29 48.97 -4.17
CA LEU A 80 17.88 48.81 -4.50
C LEU A 80 17.68 47.88 -5.72
N ASP A 81 18.48 48.05 -6.78
CA ASP A 81 18.41 47.21 -7.97
C ASP A 81 18.80 45.74 -7.66
N SER A 82 19.79 45.55 -6.79
CA SER A 82 20.18 44.22 -6.30
C SER A 82 19.05 43.56 -5.51
N VAL A 83 18.44 44.28 -4.57
CA VAL A 83 17.30 43.79 -3.77
C VAL A 83 16.10 43.47 -4.68
N ARG A 84 15.83 44.30 -5.69
CA ARG A 84 14.75 44.06 -6.65
C ARG A 84 15.00 42.78 -7.44
N THR A 85 16.22 42.58 -7.94
CA THR A 85 16.58 41.36 -8.68
C THR A 85 16.44 40.12 -7.79
N ALA A 86 16.88 40.20 -6.54
CA ALA A 86 16.72 39.12 -5.58
C ALA A 86 15.24 38.82 -5.29
N TYR A 87 14.39 39.85 -5.18
CA TYR A 87 12.95 39.68 -4.98
C TYR A 87 12.26 39.01 -6.18
N GLU A 88 12.57 39.46 -7.41
CA GLU A 88 12.03 38.87 -8.63
C GLU A 88 12.43 37.39 -8.76
N GLN A 89 13.67 37.04 -8.41
CA GLN A 89 14.12 35.64 -8.35
C GLN A 89 13.35 34.85 -7.28
N MET A 90 13.18 35.41 -6.08
CA MET A 90 12.43 34.76 -5.00
C MET A 90 10.97 34.50 -5.38
N GLU A 91 10.36 35.39 -6.16
CA GLU A 91 8.99 35.21 -6.66
C GLU A 91 8.89 34.05 -7.66
N VAL A 92 9.91 33.87 -8.51
CA VAL A 92 10.01 32.73 -9.44
C VAL A 92 10.18 31.44 -8.65
N ASP A 93 11.13 31.40 -7.70
CA ASP A 93 11.41 30.23 -6.88
C ASP A 93 10.17 29.81 -6.06
N LEU A 94 9.42 30.78 -5.54
CA LEU A 94 8.17 30.53 -4.81
C LEU A 94 7.11 29.88 -5.72
N LYS A 95 6.92 30.40 -6.94
CA LYS A 95 5.97 29.83 -7.91
C LYS A 95 6.37 28.41 -8.32
N GLU A 96 7.66 28.15 -8.51
CA GLU A 96 8.17 26.81 -8.81
C GLU A 96 7.96 25.85 -7.63
N SER A 97 8.26 26.30 -6.41
CA SER A 97 8.00 25.54 -5.19
C SER A 97 6.51 25.19 -5.03
N ASP A 98 5.61 26.14 -5.23
CA ASP A 98 4.17 25.91 -5.15
C ASP A 98 3.69 24.89 -6.20
N SER A 99 4.21 24.99 -7.42
CA SER A 99 3.94 24.01 -8.49
C SER A 99 4.44 22.62 -8.12
N ASN A 100 5.64 22.52 -7.55
CA ASN A 100 6.22 21.25 -7.10
C ASN A 100 5.43 20.64 -5.94
N LEU A 101 5.03 21.44 -4.95
CA LEU A 101 4.17 21.00 -3.85
C LEU A 101 2.83 20.47 -4.38
N LEU A 102 2.18 21.18 -5.29
CA LEU A 102 0.92 20.73 -5.89
C LEU A 102 1.09 19.39 -6.64
N ASN A 103 2.20 19.21 -7.36
CA ASN A 103 2.49 17.96 -8.05
C ASN A 103 2.74 16.81 -7.06
N MET A 104 3.53 17.05 -6.01
CA MET A 104 3.79 16.06 -4.96
C MET A 104 2.51 15.66 -4.23
N THR A 105 1.63 16.61 -3.91
CA THR A 105 0.32 16.32 -3.31
C THR A 105 -0.50 15.40 -4.20
N LYS A 106 -0.60 15.70 -5.51
CA LYS A 106 -1.31 14.83 -6.46
C LYS A 106 -0.71 13.42 -6.54
N GLN A 107 0.62 13.31 -6.52
CA GLN A 107 1.29 12.01 -6.51
C GLN A 107 0.99 11.22 -5.23
N LEU A 108 0.98 11.90 -4.08
CA LEU A 108 0.63 11.30 -2.79
C LEU A 108 -0.82 10.81 -2.78
N ASP A 109 -1.76 11.61 -3.29
CA ASP A 109 -3.18 11.25 -3.37
C ASP A 109 -3.38 10.01 -4.27
N ASN A 110 -2.69 9.96 -5.42
CA ASN A 110 -2.72 8.80 -6.30
C ASN A 110 -2.13 7.55 -5.63
N ALA A 111 -1.00 7.69 -4.92
CA ALA A 111 -0.37 6.60 -4.20
C ALA A 111 -1.27 6.07 -3.06
N ASN A 112 -1.92 6.96 -2.31
CA ASN A 112 -2.87 6.60 -1.27
C ASN A 112 -4.10 5.86 -1.84
N ALA A 113 -4.63 6.33 -2.98
CA ALA A 113 -5.73 5.65 -3.67
C ALA A 113 -5.33 4.24 -4.12
N ALA A 114 -4.13 4.10 -4.71
CA ALA A 114 -3.61 2.80 -5.13
C ALA A 114 -3.39 1.86 -3.92
N GLN A 115 -2.86 2.39 -2.82
CA GLN A 115 -2.67 1.62 -1.58
C GLN A 115 -4.01 1.15 -1.02
N ARG A 116 -5.07 1.96 -1.07
CA ARG A 116 -6.40 1.56 -0.61
C ARG A 116 -6.96 0.41 -1.43
N VAL A 117 -6.88 0.50 -2.76
CA VAL A 117 -7.31 -0.58 -3.66
C VAL A 117 -6.53 -1.87 -3.40
N ALA A 118 -5.21 -1.77 -3.21
CA ALA A 118 -4.37 -2.92 -2.89
C ALA A 118 -4.75 -3.56 -1.54
N ALA A 119 -5.06 -2.74 -0.53
CA ALA A 119 -5.52 -3.23 0.78
C ALA A 119 -6.87 -3.94 0.68
N GLU A 120 -7.84 -3.37 -0.03
CA GLU A 120 -9.16 -3.98 -0.29
C GLU A 120 -9.01 -5.33 -1.02
N ALA A 121 -8.14 -5.41 -2.03
CA ALA A 121 -7.87 -6.65 -2.76
C ALA A 121 -7.22 -7.73 -1.87
N LEU A 122 -6.28 -7.34 -1.01
CA LEU A 122 -5.65 -8.25 -0.05
C LEU A 122 -6.64 -8.78 0.99
N GLU A 123 -7.55 -7.93 1.46
CA GLU A 123 -8.60 -8.34 2.40
C GLU A 123 -9.57 -9.33 1.74
N ALA A 124 -10.01 -9.06 0.50
CA ALA A 124 -10.84 -9.98 -0.26
C ALA A 124 -10.15 -11.34 -0.48
N ALA A 125 -8.87 -11.34 -0.86
CA ALA A 125 -8.10 -12.57 -1.04
C ALA A 125 -7.93 -13.37 0.26
N ASN A 126 -7.72 -12.69 1.39
CA ASN A 126 -7.62 -13.35 2.70
C ASN A 126 -8.96 -13.97 3.14
N ASN A 127 -10.07 -13.28 2.89
CA ASN A 127 -11.40 -13.80 3.20
C ASN A 127 -11.72 -15.02 2.33
N GLU A 128 -11.41 -14.98 1.03
CA GLU A 128 -11.59 -16.14 0.15
C GLU A 128 -10.70 -17.32 0.56
N LYS A 129 -9.44 -17.07 0.91
CA LYS A 129 -8.55 -18.11 1.45
C LYS A 129 -9.13 -18.76 2.70
N ARG A 130 -9.71 -17.97 3.62
CA ARG A 130 -10.34 -18.50 4.83
C ARG A 130 -11.54 -19.39 4.48
N ARG A 131 -12.41 -18.93 3.58
CA ARG A 131 -13.56 -19.67 3.07
C ARG A 131 -13.14 -21.02 2.48
N LEU A 132 -12.14 -21.02 1.60
CA LEU A 132 -11.62 -22.24 0.97
C LEU A 132 -11.01 -23.21 1.99
N LEU A 133 -10.34 -22.71 3.03
CA LEU A 133 -9.80 -23.56 4.10
C LEU A 133 -10.91 -24.21 4.94
N GLU A 134 -12.01 -23.50 5.20
CA GLU A 134 -13.17 -24.06 5.88
C GLU A 134 -13.86 -25.12 5.02
N GLU A 135 -14.04 -24.87 3.72
CA GLU A 135 -14.57 -25.85 2.77
C GLU A 135 -13.69 -27.09 2.69
N ALA A 136 -12.36 -26.93 2.61
CA ALA A 136 -11.42 -28.04 2.56
C ALA A 136 -11.53 -28.91 3.82
N LYS A 137 -11.61 -28.30 5.01
CA LYS A 137 -11.80 -29.03 6.28
C LYS A 137 -13.12 -29.81 6.30
N ALA A 138 -14.23 -29.18 5.86
CA ALA A 138 -15.52 -29.85 5.80
C ALA A 138 -15.48 -31.05 4.84
N ARG A 139 -14.78 -30.93 3.71
CA ARG A 139 -14.57 -32.04 2.77
C ARG A 139 -13.69 -33.15 3.35
N ASP A 140 -12.65 -32.81 4.10
CA ASP A 140 -11.81 -33.80 4.78
C ASP A 140 -12.62 -34.60 5.82
N GLU A 141 -13.48 -33.92 6.58
CA GLU A 141 -14.41 -34.56 7.53
C GLU A 141 -15.42 -35.47 6.82
N GLU A 142 -15.99 -35.03 5.69
CA GLU A 142 -16.88 -35.84 4.85
C GLU A 142 -16.17 -37.11 4.34
N VAL A 143 -14.95 -36.97 3.83
CA VAL A 143 -14.14 -38.10 3.35
C VAL A 143 -13.81 -39.07 4.48
N LEU A 144 -13.47 -38.58 5.68
CA LEU A 144 -13.24 -39.43 6.85
C LEU A 144 -14.50 -40.20 7.26
N GLY A 145 -15.66 -39.55 7.24
CA GLY A 145 -16.96 -40.20 7.47
C GLY A 145 -17.22 -41.32 6.47
N LEU A 146 -17.11 -41.04 5.18
CA LEU A 146 -17.31 -42.01 4.10
C LEU A 146 -16.35 -43.20 4.20
N ARG A 147 -15.08 -42.96 4.58
CA ARG A 147 -14.11 -44.05 4.80
C ARG A 147 -14.52 -44.96 5.95
N LYS A 148 -15.05 -44.40 7.04
CA LYS A 148 -15.56 -45.16 8.17
C LYS A 148 -16.77 -45.99 7.78
N ASP A 149 -17.71 -45.39 7.04
CA ASP A 149 -18.90 -46.09 6.57
C ASP A 149 -18.57 -47.24 5.62
N LEU A 150 -17.59 -47.03 4.72
CA LEU A 150 -17.09 -48.07 3.83
C LEU A 150 -16.46 -49.24 4.61
N ALA A 151 -15.64 -48.95 5.62
CA ALA A 151 -15.05 -49.98 6.48
C ALA A 151 -16.12 -50.81 7.20
N ASN A 152 -17.14 -50.15 7.77
CA ASN A 152 -18.26 -50.83 8.41
C ASN A 152 -19.05 -51.70 7.43
N ALA A 153 -19.30 -51.21 6.21
CA ALA A 153 -19.99 -51.97 5.17
C ALA A 153 -19.19 -53.20 4.73
N GLU A 154 -17.87 -53.07 4.61
CA GLU A 154 -16.98 -54.20 4.30
C GLU A 154 -17.00 -55.26 5.41
N ASP A 155 -16.97 -54.85 6.67
CA ASP A 155 -17.03 -55.78 7.80
C ASP A 155 -18.40 -56.47 7.89
N GLY A 156 -19.50 -55.74 7.71
CA GLY A 156 -20.84 -56.33 7.61
C GLY A 156 -20.97 -57.33 6.46
N ARG A 157 -20.31 -57.07 5.31
CA ARG A 157 -20.24 -58.02 4.20
C ARG A 157 -19.47 -59.30 4.58
N LYS A 158 -18.33 -59.17 5.27
CA LYS A 158 -17.55 -60.33 5.73
C LYS A 158 -18.35 -61.18 6.71
N GLU A 159 -19.06 -60.55 7.64
CA GLU A 159 -19.93 -61.25 8.60
C GLU A 159 -21.06 -62.00 7.89
N ALA A 160 -21.72 -61.37 6.91
CA ALA A 160 -22.76 -62.02 6.11
C ALA A 160 -22.22 -63.20 5.29
N GLU A 161 -21.04 -63.04 4.66
CA GLU A 161 -20.37 -64.14 3.94
C GLU A 161 -19.96 -65.30 4.88
N ALA A 162 -19.49 -64.99 6.09
CA ALA A 162 -19.16 -66.00 7.09
C ALA A 162 -20.40 -66.77 7.57
N GLY A 163 -21.49 -66.07 7.88
CA GLY A 163 -22.76 -66.69 8.26
C GLY A 163 -23.32 -67.59 7.16
N LYS A 164 -23.23 -67.15 5.89
CA LYS A 164 -23.62 -67.97 4.74
C LYS A 164 -22.78 -69.27 4.67
N ARG A 165 -21.46 -69.18 4.79
CA ARG A 165 -20.59 -70.37 4.78
C ARG A 165 -20.91 -71.32 5.93
N GLU A 166 -21.24 -70.81 7.11
CA GLU A 166 -21.61 -71.64 8.26
C GLU A 166 -22.93 -72.40 8.00
N VAL A 167 -23.93 -71.74 7.44
CA VAL A 167 -25.21 -72.38 7.05
C VAL A 167 -24.98 -73.44 5.98
N GLU A 168 -24.18 -73.14 4.95
CA GLU A 168 -23.82 -74.10 3.90
C GLU A 168 -23.07 -75.31 4.47
N ALA A 169 -22.14 -75.10 5.40
CA ALA A 169 -21.42 -76.19 6.07
C ALA A 169 -22.34 -77.04 6.95
N LYS A 170 -23.27 -76.42 7.69
CA LYS A 170 -24.29 -77.13 8.48
C LYS A 170 -25.20 -77.96 7.61
N LEU A 171 -25.66 -77.40 6.48
CA LEU A 171 -26.50 -78.12 5.52
C LEU A 171 -25.74 -79.29 4.91
N ALA A 172 -24.52 -79.09 4.41
CA ALA A 172 -23.70 -80.14 3.85
C ALA A 172 -23.43 -81.27 4.86
N ASN A 173 -23.21 -80.93 6.13
CA ASN A 173 -23.05 -81.94 7.19
C ASN A 173 -24.37 -82.66 7.50
N ALA A 174 -25.50 -81.95 7.52
CA ALA A 174 -26.83 -82.57 7.70
C ALA A 174 -27.15 -83.53 6.54
N GLU A 175 -26.88 -83.13 5.30
CA GLU A 175 -27.02 -83.96 4.11
C GLU A 175 -26.09 -85.19 4.17
N ALA A 176 -24.81 -84.99 4.48
CA ALA A 176 -23.86 -86.09 4.64
C ALA A 176 -24.29 -87.08 5.73
N ASN A 177 -24.77 -86.58 6.88
CA ASN A 177 -25.29 -87.41 7.96
C ASN A 177 -26.57 -88.14 7.57
N PHE A 178 -27.47 -87.47 6.83
CA PHE A 178 -28.68 -88.10 6.31
C PHE A 178 -28.33 -89.24 5.34
N VAL A 179 -27.42 -89.01 4.39
CA VAL A 179 -26.99 -90.03 3.42
C VAL A 179 -26.30 -91.20 4.14
N ALA A 180 -25.38 -90.93 5.07
CA ALA A 180 -24.67 -91.96 5.82
C ALA A 180 -25.62 -92.84 6.64
N ASN A 181 -26.67 -92.24 7.19
CA ASN A 181 -27.65 -92.92 8.04
C ASN A 181 -28.98 -93.20 7.32
N PHE A 182 -29.04 -93.10 6.00
CA PHE A 182 -30.29 -93.22 5.24
C PHE A 182 -31.00 -94.54 5.56
N HIS A 183 -30.24 -95.63 5.65
CA HIS A 183 -30.73 -96.96 6.02
C HIS A 183 -31.42 -97.06 7.38
N ASN A 184 -31.19 -96.10 8.29
CA ASN A 184 -31.81 -96.00 9.61
C ASN A 184 -33.00 -95.03 9.63
N THR A 185 -33.37 -94.45 8.49
CA THR A 185 -34.49 -93.51 8.38
C THR A 185 -35.75 -94.21 7.90
N GLU A 186 -36.91 -93.69 8.31
CA GLU A 186 -38.22 -94.12 7.81
C GLU A 186 -38.31 -94.01 6.28
N ALA A 187 -37.60 -93.05 5.68
CA ALA A 187 -37.50 -92.90 4.23
C ALA A 187 -36.85 -94.12 3.55
N TYR A 188 -35.90 -94.81 4.20
CA TYR A 188 -35.34 -96.04 3.66
C TYR A 188 -36.31 -97.20 3.73
N THR A 189 -37.04 -97.36 4.84
CA THR A 189 -38.10 -98.39 4.94
C THR A 189 -39.13 -98.21 3.83
N ASN A 190 -39.60 -96.98 3.63
CA ASN A 190 -40.54 -96.65 2.56
C ASN A 190 -39.91 -96.90 1.17
N PHE A 191 -38.64 -96.57 0.97
CA PHE A 191 -37.91 -96.85 -0.26
C PHE A 191 -37.82 -98.36 -0.54
N THR A 192 -37.42 -99.17 0.45
CA THR A 192 -37.30 -100.62 0.30
C THR A 192 -38.65 -101.29 0.04
N ASP A 193 -39.70 -100.85 0.74
CA ASP A 193 -41.05 -101.38 0.55
C ASP A 193 -41.60 -101.05 -0.83
N TYR A 194 -41.35 -99.83 -1.32
CA TYR A 194 -41.71 -99.43 -2.67
C TYR A 194 -41.04 -100.33 -3.72
N PHE A 195 -39.71 -100.50 -3.66
CA PHE A 195 -39.00 -101.34 -4.63
C PHE A 195 -39.33 -102.83 -4.50
N ALA A 196 -39.63 -103.32 -3.30
CA ALA A 196 -40.12 -104.68 -3.11
C ALA A 196 -41.48 -104.87 -3.81
N ARG A 197 -42.39 -103.91 -3.71
CA ARG A 197 -43.67 -103.93 -4.46
C ARG A 197 -43.46 -103.85 -5.97
N VAL A 198 -42.51 -103.04 -6.45
CA VAL A 198 -42.16 -102.97 -7.89
C VAL A 198 -41.68 -104.35 -8.37
N GLY A 199 -40.74 -104.97 -7.66
CA GLY A 199 -40.23 -106.31 -8.02
C GLY A 199 -41.32 -107.38 -7.97
N GLN A 200 -42.23 -107.31 -7.00
CA GLN A 200 -43.41 -108.18 -6.95
C GLN A 200 -44.29 -108.02 -8.20
N GLN A 201 -44.52 -106.78 -8.67
CA GLN A 201 -45.28 -106.54 -9.91
C GLN A 201 -44.58 -107.09 -11.15
N GLU A 202 -43.25 -106.95 -11.24
CA GLU A 202 -42.48 -107.51 -12.34
C GLU A 202 -42.60 -109.04 -12.39
N VAL A 203 -42.51 -109.71 -11.23
CA VAL A 203 -42.69 -111.16 -11.13
C VAL A 203 -44.11 -111.58 -11.52
N LEU A 204 -45.14 -110.86 -11.05
CA LEU A 204 -46.52 -111.14 -11.42
C LEU A 204 -46.75 -110.97 -12.93
N THR A 205 -46.12 -109.95 -13.53
CA THR A 205 -46.17 -109.71 -14.98
C THR A 205 -45.50 -110.84 -15.76
N ALA A 206 -44.32 -111.29 -15.33
CA ALA A 206 -43.62 -112.41 -15.95
C ALA A 206 -44.41 -113.72 -15.81
N LEU A 207 -44.97 -114.01 -14.63
CA LEU A 207 -45.76 -115.21 -14.38
C LEU A 207 -47.00 -115.28 -15.28
N ARG A 208 -47.67 -114.14 -15.49
CA ARG A 208 -48.81 -114.02 -16.42
C ARG A 208 -48.39 -114.31 -17.87
N SER A 209 -47.18 -113.93 -18.25
CA SER A 209 -46.64 -114.15 -19.61
C SER A 209 -46.23 -115.61 -19.82
N ASP A 210 -45.51 -116.21 -18.87
CA ASP A 210 -44.92 -117.55 -19.01
C ASP A 210 -45.92 -118.68 -18.72
N HIS A 211 -46.94 -118.39 -17.90
CA HIS A 211 -47.97 -119.35 -17.50
C HIS A 211 -49.38 -118.73 -17.63
N PRO A 212 -49.90 -118.59 -18.86
CA PRO A 212 -51.17 -117.89 -19.11
C PRO A 212 -52.41 -118.59 -18.51
N ASP A 213 -52.32 -119.89 -18.23
CA ASP A 213 -53.40 -120.67 -17.61
C ASP A 213 -53.41 -120.59 -16.07
N PHE A 214 -52.40 -119.95 -15.47
CA PHE A 214 -52.32 -119.74 -14.02
C PHE A 214 -53.07 -118.46 -13.62
N ASP A 215 -54.08 -118.58 -12.75
CA ASP A 215 -54.86 -117.42 -12.29
C ASP A 215 -54.06 -116.55 -11.30
N VAL A 216 -53.45 -115.49 -11.83
CA VAL A 216 -52.62 -114.55 -11.06
C VAL A 216 -53.45 -113.57 -10.20
N LYS A 217 -54.78 -113.48 -10.39
CA LYS A 217 -55.63 -112.47 -9.72
C LYS A 217 -55.56 -112.52 -8.20
N THR A 218 -55.44 -113.72 -7.62
CA THR A 218 -55.32 -113.89 -6.17
C THR A 218 -53.98 -113.36 -5.65
N LEU A 219 -52.91 -113.45 -6.44
CA LEU A 219 -51.60 -112.91 -6.09
C LEU A 219 -51.54 -111.38 -6.26
N GLU A 220 -52.20 -110.84 -7.29
CA GLU A 220 -52.33 -109.39 -7.50
C GLU A 220 -53.10 -108.69 -6.37
N ALA A 221 -54.15 -109.32 -5.85
CA ALA A 221 -54.88 -108.80 -4.70
C ALA A 221 -54.03 -108.78 -3.42
N ARG A 222 -53.06 -109.70 -3.29
CA ARG A 222 -52.16 -109.81 -2.14
C ARG A 222 -50.93 -108.92 -2.25
N PHE A 223 -50.48 -108.65 -3.48
CA PHE A 223 -49.33 -107.81 -3.79
C PHE A 223 -49.79 -106.69 -4.72
N PRO A 224 -50.34 -105.60 -4.17
CA PRO A 224 -50.84 -104.50 -4.98
C PRO A 224 -49.69 -103.69 -5.61
N PRO A 225 -49.97 -102.92 -6.68
CA PRO A 225 -48.98 -102.05 -7.30
C PRO A 225 -48.42 -101.00 -6.33
N PRO A 226 -47.20 -100.49 -6.55
CA PRO A 226 -46.56 -99.50 -5.68
C PRO A 226 -47.40 -98.21 -5.50
N ASP A 227 -48.12 -97.79 -6.55
CA ASP A 227 -48.96 -96.58 -6.55
C ASP A 227 -50.40 -96.84 -6.07
N ALA A 228 -50.76 -98.08 -5.77
CA ALA A 228 -52.03 -98.40 -5.16
C ALA A 228 -51.97 -97.96 -3.69
N ARG A 229 -52.27 -96.68 -3.44
CA ARG A 229 -52.43 -96.14 -2.10
C ARG A 229 -53.41 -97.01 -1.33
N SER A 230 -52.98 -97.54 -0.18
CA SER A 230 -53.90 -97.98 0.85
C SER A 230 -54.66 -96.74 1.33
N GLU A 231 -55.96 -96.67 1.08
CA GLU A 231 -56.85 -95.61 1.57
C GLU A 231 -57.12 -95.70 3.09
N ASP A 232 -56.47 -96.60 3.82
CA ASP A 232 -56.69 -96.82 5.24
C ASP A 232 -55.42 -96.54 6.07
N GLU A 233 -55.03 -95.27 6.21
CA GLU A 233 -54.33 -94.76 7.41
C GLU A 233 -54.79 -93.32 7.68
N SER A 234 -55.80 -93.17 8.55
CA SER A 234 -56.18 -91.95 9.28
C SER A 234 -55.99 -92.19 10.77
#